data_AF-A0A6B3IN13-F1
#
_entry.id   AF-A0A6B3IN13-F1
#
_cell.length_a   1.000
_cell.length_b   1.000
_cell.length_c   1.000
_cell.angle_alpha   90.00
_cell.angle_beta   90.00
_cell.angle_gamma   90.00
#
_symmetry.space_group_name_H-M   'P 1'
#
loop_
_entity.id
_entity.type
_entity.pdbx_description
1 polymer ?
#
loop_
_entity_poly.entity_id
_entity_poly.type
_entity_poly.pdbx_seq_one_letter_code
_entity_poly.pdbx_strand_id
1 'polypeptide(L)'
;MSAAGIALMLGGAGIVLAASPAQAAEVSYATECVPPPISGLPPVQGTTKVQLTAPAEAKVGDEIEVVWKTVEAASRNPDVLDLGKDTVKPTGTITLGGAASGELKLEGPRQNPPIPKNSPMLLPDMTAKLKLETAGEITLTPGAYNINVSKPISTDTKCAPKEAVQPGATIKVTEAGSSTGGTTSGGTDSGGTTTGGTDSGGTTDG
;
A
#
# COMPACT_ATOMS: atom_id res chain seq x y z
N MET A 1 -47.65 43.32 -15.09
CA MET A 1 -47.80 42.33 -13.99
C MET A 1 -47.75 40.96 -14.63
N SER A 2 -46.86 40.01 -14.38
CA SER A 2 -45.69 39.89 -13.51
C SER A 2 -44.75 38.86 -14.17
N ALA A 3 -43.45 39.15 -14.20
CA ALA A 3 -42.43 38.19 -14.62
C ALA A 3 -41.98 37.40 -13.38
N ALA A 4 -42.16 36.08 -13.39
CA ALA A 4 -41.61 35.20 -12.36
C ALA A 4 -40.32 34.58 -12.90
N GLY A 5 -39.18 35.09 -12.43
CA GLY A 5 -37.86 34.52 -12.68
C GLY A 5 -37.61 33.31 -11.77
N ILE A 6 -37.24 32.19 -12.35
CA ILE A 6 -36.80 30.99 -11.64
C ILE A 6 -35.28 31.04 -11.57
N ALA A 7 -34.76 31.19 -10.35
CA ALA A 7 -33.34 31.17 -10.04
C ALA A 7 -32.78 29.74 -10.16
N LEU A 8 -31.79 29.55 -11.04
CA LEU A 8 -30.99 28.34 -11.13
C LEU A 8 -29.92 28.35 -10.02
N MET A 9 -30.11 27.49 -9.01
CA MET A 9 -29.09 27.16 -8.02
C MET A 9 -28.11 26.15 -8.63
N LEU A 10 -26.88 26.59 -8.93
CA LEU A 10 -25.78 25.69 -9.28
C LEU A 10 -25.22 25.04 -8.00
N GLY A 11 -25.65 23.81 -7.72
CA GLY A 11 -25.03 22.95 -6.71
C GLY A 11 -23.69 22.42 -7.22
N GLY A 12 -22.58 22.87 -6.61
CA GLY A 12 -21.25 22.35 -6.88
C GLY A 12 -21.12 20.92 -6.35
N ALA A 13 -20.95 19.96 -7.26
CA ALA A 13 -20.58 18.59 -6.91
C ALA A 13 -19.09 18.56 -6.55
N GLY A 14 -18.79 18.41 -5.26
CA GLY A 14 -17.44 18.11 -4.79
C GLY A 14 -16.99 16.75 -5.31
N ILE A 15 -15.99 16.73 -6.18
CA ILE A 15 -15.35 15.50 -6.65
C ILE A 15 -14.49 14.98 -5.50
N VAL A 16 -14.96 13.93 -4.83
CA VAL A 16 -14.15 13.18 -3.88
C VAL A 16 -13.08 12.45 -4.68
N LEU A 17 -11.83 12.89 -4.58
CA LEU A 17 -10.65 12.17 -5.07
C LEU A 17 -10.52 10.87 -4.27
N ALA A 18 -11.18 9.81 -4.72
CA ALA A 18 -10.86 8.46 -4.28
C ALA A 18 -9.46 8.14 -4.83
N ALA A 19 -8.45 8.18 -3.95
CA ALA A 19 -7.11 7.69 -4.27
C ALA A 19 -7.26 6.26 -4.77
N SER A 20 -7.02 6.05 -6.06
CA SER A 20 -7.13 4.73 -6.68
C SER A 20 -6.04 3.85 -6.06
N PRO A 21 -6.36 2.63 -5.56
CA PRO A 21 -5.32 1.73 -5.12
C PRO A 21 -4.42 1.44 -6.32
N ALA A 22 -3.10 1.62 -6.18
CA ALA A 22 -2.16 1.01 -7.12
C ALA A 22 -2.30 -0.50 -6.94
N GLN A 23 -3.14 -1.12 -7.76
CA GLN A 23 -3.12 -2.57 -7.91
C GLN A 23 -1.82 -2.89 -8.63
N ALA A 24 -0.82 -3.26 -7.86
CA ALA A 24 0.42 -3.68 -8.43
C ALA A 24 0.27 -5.09 -9.03
N ALA A 25 1.00 -5.31 -10.12
CA ALA A 25 0.94 -6.55 -10.90
C ALA A 25 1.33 -7.76 -10.03
N GLU A 26 0.76 -8.92 -10.35
CA GLU A 26 1.17 -10.17 -9.74
C GLU A 26 2.68 -10.38 -9.93
N VAL A 27 3.42 -10.59 -8.85
CA VAL A 27 4.83 -10.97 -8.88
C VAL A 27 4.93 -12.47 -8.84
N SER A 28 5.55 -13.04 -9.86
CA SER A 28 5.82 -14.48 -9.96
C SER A 28 7.31 -14.71 -9.77
N TYR A 29 7.69 -15.64 -8.89
CA TYR A 29 9.09 -15.98 -8.67
C TYR A 29 9.31 -17.45 -8.26
N ALA A 30 10.47 -17.98 -8.66
CA ALA A 30 10.94 -19.30 -8.25
C ALA A 30 11.17 -19.35 -6.74
N THR A 31 10.60 -20.37 -6.08
CA THR A 31 10.63 -20.51 -4.62
C THR A 31 10.95 -21.95 -4.24
N GLU A 32 11.72 -22.11 -3.17
CA GLU A 32 11.95 -23.40 -2.52
C GLU A 32 11.29 -23.40 -1.15
N CYS A 33 10.46 -24.41 -0.90
CA CYS A 33 9.80 -24.66 0.37
C CYS A 33 10.44 -25.88 1.05
N VAL A 34 10.94 -25.69 2.26
CA VAL A 34 11.52 -26.73 3.11
C VAL A 34 10.46 -27.21 4.10
N PRO A 35 9.96 -28.45 3.96
CA PRO A 35 9.02 -29.04 4.91
C PRO A 35 9.60 -29.15 6.32
N PRO A 36 8.75 -29.29 7.36
CA PRO A 36 9.22 -29.52 8.72
C PRO A 36 10.02 -30.83 8.78
N PRO A 37 11.15 -30.90 9.52
CA PRO A 37 12.00 -32.10 9.56
C PRO A 37 11.27 -33.39 9.94
N ILE A 38 10.25 -33.29 10.80
CA ILE A 38 9.41 -34.42 11.24
C ILE A 38 8.68 -35.12 10.10
N SER A 39 8.48 -34.44 8.97
CA SER A 39 7.81 -35.03 7.80
C SER A 39 8.70 -35.98 7.00
N GLY A 40 10.03 -35.86 7.12
CA GLY A 40 10.97 -36.61 6.27
C GLY A 40 10.86 -36.30 4.77
N LEU A 41 10.12 -35.26 4.38
CA LEU A 41 9.93 -34.87 2.99
C LEU A 41 11.11 -34.00 2.50
N PRO A 42 11.55 -34.17 1.24
CA PRO A 42 12.57 -33.32 0.66
C PRO A 42 12.04 -31.89 0.42
N PRO A 43 12.92 -30.89 0.25
CA PRO A 43 12.53 -29.57 -0.24
C PRO A 43 11.77 -29.65 -1.57
N VAL A 44 10.79 -28.75 -1.73
CA VAL A 44 9.97 -28.64 -2.94
C VAL A 44 10.29 -27.33 -3.62
N GLN A 45 10.53 -27.35 -4.93
CA GLN A 45 10.68 -26.15 -5.74
C GLN A 45 9.43 -25.94 -6.60
N GLY A 46 8.98 -24.70 -6.68
CA GLY A 46 7.80 -24.32 -7.44
C GLY A 46 7.75 -22.82 -7.68
N THR A 47 6.65 -22.38 -8.26
CA THR A 47 6.40 -20.95 -8.52
C THR A 47 5.52 -20.39 -7.42
N THR A 48 5.93 -19.27 -6.83
CA THR A 48 5.08 -18.46 -5.96
C THR A 48 4.58 -17.27 -6.77
N LYS A 49 3.27 -17.02 -6.74
CA LYS A 49 2.63 -15.82 -7.29
C LYS A 49 1.93 -15.06 -6.19
N VAL A 50 2.23 -13.78 -6.07
CA VAL A 50 1.67 -12.91 -5.03
C VAL A 50 1.22 -11.59 -5.60
N GLN A 51 0.22 -11.00 -4.97
CA GLN A 51 -0.22 -9.65 -5.23
C GLN A 51 0.00 -8.83 -3.96
N LEU A 52 0.78 -7.75 -4.07
CA LEU A 52 0.94 -6.78 -3.00
C LEU A 52 0.00 -5.61 -3.24
N THR A 53 -0.72 -5.20 -2.19
CA THR A 53 -1.60 -4.03 -2.23
C THR A 53 -1.16 -3.02 -1.18
N ALA A 54 -0.96 -1.79 -1.62
CA ALA A 54 -0.68 -0.61 -0.78
C ALA A 54 -1.19 0.65 -1.52
N PRO A 55 -1.37 1.79 -0.84
CA PRO A 55 -1.68 3.06 -1.50
C PRO A 55 -0.60 3.44 -2.52
N ALA A 56 -1.01 3.94 -3.68
CA ALA A 56 -0.09 4.43 -4.71
C ALA A 56 0.71 5.67 -4.23
N GLU A 57 0.03 6.51 -3.46
CA GLU A 57 0.55 7.76 -2.93
C GLU A 57 0.19 7.86 -1.45
N ALA A 58 1.10 8.43 -0.66
CA ALA A 58 0.92 8.68 0.76
C ALA A 58 1.79 9.87 1.19
N LYS A 59 1.69 10.27 2.46
CA LYS A 59 2.49 11.34 3.05
C LYS A 59 3.41 10.83 4.13
N VAL A 60 4.51 11.56 4.36
CA VAL A 60 5.34 11.37 5.55
C VAL A 60 4.46 11.50 6.80
N GLY A 61 4.59 10.54 7.71
CA GLY A 61 3.79 10.44 8.93
C GLY A 61 2.56 9.53 8.82
N ASP A 62 2.13 9.15 7.60
CA ASP A 62 1.02 8.21 7.43
C ASP A 62 1.41 6.81 7.92
N GLU A 63 0.44 6.10 8.50
CA GLU A 63 0.50 4.66 8.76
C GLU A 63 -0.42 3.97 7.75
N ILE A 64 0.18 3.25 6.81
CA ILE A 64 -0.55 2.56 5.75
C ILE A 64 -0.64 1.05 6.05
N GLU A 65 -1.69 0.41 5.54
CA GLU A 65 -1.77 -1.05 5.51
C GLU A 65 -1.16 -1.58 4.22
N VAL A 66 -0.33 -2.61 4.36
CA VAL A 66 0.21 -3.41 3.26
C VAL A 66 -0.41 -4.79 3.33
N VAL A 67 -0.98 -5.24 2.21
CA VAL A 67 -1.60 -6.57 2.10
C VAL A 67 -0.79 -7.43 1.15
N TRP A 68 -0.48 -8.66 1.56
CA TRP A 68 0.06 -9.72 0.72
C TRP A 68 -1.01 -10.76 0.50
N LYS A 69 -1.40 -10.94 -0.76
CA LYS A 69 -2.26 -12.02 -1.20
C LYS A 69 -1.45 -13.07 -1.94
N THR A 70 -1.58 -14.33 -1.53
CA THR A 70 -0.96 -15.45 -2.26
C THR A 70 -1.93 -15.94 -3.32
N VAL A 71 -1.59 -15.76 -4.59
CA VAL A 71 -2.36 -16.25 -5.74
C VAL A 71 -2.03 -17.71 -6.02
N GLU A 72 -0.74 -18.05 -5.95
CA GLU A 72 -0.22 -19.40 -6.11
C GLU A 72 0.93 -19.62 -5.13
N ALA A 73 0.87 -20.68 -4.32
CA ALA A 73 1.96 -21.08 -3.44
C ALA A 73 2.84 -22.12 -4.15
N ALA A 74 4.16 -22.02 -3.99
CA ALA A 74 5.08 -22.99 -4.58
C ALA A 74 4.90 -24.42 -4.04
N SER A 75 4.49 -24.55 -2.78
CA SER A 75 4.17 -25.85 -2.15
C SER A 75 2.68 -26.20 -2.30
N ARG A 76 2.40 -27.49 -2.46
CA ARG A 76 1.05 -28.07 -2.35
C ARG A 76 0.88 -28.78 -1.01
N ASN A 77 -0.36 -29.12 -0.64
CA ASN A 77 -0.58 -30.02 0.50
C ASN A 77 -0.09 -31.45 0.12
N PRO A 78 0.79 -32.08 0.91
CA PRO A 78 1.30 -33.43 0.60
C PRO A 78 0.22 -34.53 0.63
N ASP A 79 0.55 -35.72 0.11
CA ASP A 79 -0.35 -36.90 0.04
C ASP A 79 -0.54 -37.64 1.37
N VAL A 80 -0.19 -37.03 2.50
CA VAL A 80 -0.14 -37.73 3.79
C VAL A 80 -1.35 -37.44 4.68
N LEU A 81 -1.99 -36.27 4.51
CA LEU A 81 -3.05 -35.82 5.40
C LEU A 81 -3.88 -34.69 4.76
N ASP A 82 -5.18 -34.67 5.03
CA ASP A 82 -6.04 -33.51 4.78
C ASP A 82 -5.85 -32.46 5.89
N LEU A 83 -5.57 -31.21 5.52
CA LEU A 83 -5.50 -30.13 6.50
C LEU A 83 -6.91 -29.66 6.84
N GLY A 84 -7.20 -29.59 8.14
CA GLY A 84 -8.48 -29.11 8.64
C GLY A 84 -8.69 -27.62 8.38
N LYS A 85 -9.95 -27.21 8.51
CA LYS A 85 -10.32 -25.78 8.56
C LYS A 85 -9.57 -25.08 9.70
N ASP A 86 -9.17 -23.83 9.47
CA ASP A 86 -8.54 -22.94 10.46
C ASP A 86 -7.29 -23.57 11.13
N THR A 87 -6.48 -24.26 10.32
CA THR A 87 -5.22 -24.87 10.75
C THR A 87 -3.98 -24.21 10.16
N VAL A 88 -4.12 -23.37 9.12
CA VAL A 88 -3.00 -22.74 8.40
C VAL A 88 -2.88 -21.28 8.81
N LYS A 89 -1.68 -20.88 9.23
CA LYS A 89 -1.33 -19.49 9.57
C LYS A 89 -0.06 -19.09 8.80
N PRO A 90 -0.16 -18.19 7.80
CA PRO A 90 0.99 -17.73 7.07
C PRO A 90 1.65 -16.52 7.75
N THR A 91 2.96 -16.40 7.56
CA THR A 91 3.74 -15.20 7.89
C THR A 91 4.70 -14.92 6.74
N GLY A 92 5.07 -13.67 6.52
CA GLY A 92 5.91 -13.28 5.38
C GLY A 92 6.76 -12.07 5.67
N THR A 93 7.74 -11.82 4.80
CA THR A 93 8.59 -10.63 4.84
C THR A 93 8.52 -9.89 3.52
N ILE A 94 8.42 -8.57 3.57
CA ILE A 94 8.63 -7.67 2.43
C ILE A 94 9.92 -6.89 2.68
N THR A 95 10.82 -6.87 1.70
CA THR A 95 11.99 -5.97 1.72
C THR A 95 11.58 -4.60 1.21
N LEU A 96 11.90 -3.55 1.97
CA LEU A 96 11.71 -2.16 1.58
C LEU A 96 12.93 -1.67 0.80
N GLY A 97 12.70 -0.97 -0.31
CA GLY A 97 13.74 -0.30 -1.09
C GLY A 97 13.40 1.16 -1.41
N GLY A 98 14.35 1.86 -2.03
CA GLY A 98 14.21 3.27 -2.39
C GLY A 98 14.43 4.19 -1.20
N ALA A 99 13.44 5.03 -0.88
CA ALA A 99 13.47 5.99 0.23
C ALA A 99 13.36 5.35 1.63
N ALA A 100 13.04 4.06 1.70
CA ALA A 100 13.05 3.27 2.93
C ALA A 100 13.93 2.02 2.77
N SER A 101 14.29 1.41 3.90
CA SER A 101 15.08 0.17 3.94
C SER A 101 14.63 -0.72 5.10
N GLY A 102 15.05 -1.98 5.06
CA GLY A 102 14.72 -2.98 6.08
C GLY A 102 13.61 -3.94 5.65
N GLU A 103 13.08 -4.68 6.62
CA GLU A 103 12.07 -5.72 6.40
C GLU A 103 10.76 -5.38 7.12
N LEU A 104 9.66 -5.46 6.39
CA LEU A 104 8.30 -5.42 6.92
C LEU A 104 7.80 -6.85 7.11
N LYS A 105 7.44 -7.21 8.34
CA LYS A 105 6.89 -8.54 8.67
C LYS A 105 5.37 -8.52 8.56
N LEU A 106 4.81 -9.50 7.86
CA LEU A 106 3.39 -9.67 7.65
C LEU A 106 2.89 -10.95 8.33
N GLU A 107 1.65 -10.90 8.78
CA GLU A 107 0.96 -12.03 9.39
C GLU A 107 -0.45 -12.16 8.82
N GLY A 108 -0.85 -13.39 8.49
CA GLY A 108 -2.23 -13.71 8.16
C GLY A 108 -2.97 -14.33 9.33
N PRO A 109 -4.31 -14.24 9.36
CA PRO A 109 -5.11 -14.94 10.35
C PRO A 109 -4.96 -16.45 10.19
N ARG A 110 -5.26 -17.23 11.25
CA ARG A 110 -5.39 -18.68 11.11
C ARG A 110 -6.78 -19.02 10.57
N GLN A 111 -6.99 -18.74 9.29
CA GLN A 111 -8.27 -18.92 8.62
C GLN A 111 -8.07 -19.53 7.24
N ASN A 112 -8.55 -20.76 7.06
CA ASN A 112 -8.49 -21.46 5.79
C ASN A 112 -9.67 -22.44 5.71
N PRO A 113 -10.21 -22.74 4.51
CA PRO A 113 -11.10 -23.88 4.34
C PRO A 113 -10.33 -25.19 4.54
N PRO A 114 -10.98 -26.35 4.69
CA PRO A 114 -10.30 -27.64 4.58
C PRO A 114 -9.47 -27.73 3.30
N ILE A 115 -8.25 -28.25 3.38
CA ILE A 115 -7.32 -28.40 2.27
C ILE A 115 -7.07 -29.90 2.08
N PRO A 116 -7.68 -30.54 1.08
CA PRO A 116 -7.46 -31.96 0.82
C PRO A 116 -6.00 -32.28 0.51
N LYS A 117 -5.57 -33.52 0.75
CA LYS A 117 -4.27 -34.02 0.30
C LYS A 117 -4.12 -33.86 -1.22
N ASN A 118 -2.89 -33.65 -1.69
CA ASN A 118 -2.55 -33.39 -3.09
C ASN A 118 -3.24 -32.15 -3.73
N SER A 119 -3.84 -31.26 -2.94
CA SER A 119 -4.48 -30.05 -3.44
C SER A 119 -3.55 -28.81 -3.34
N PRO A 120 -3.87 -27.71 -4.06
CA PRO A 120 -3.17 -26.44 -3.89
C PRO A 120 -3.21 -25.97 -2.43
N MET A 121 -2.12 -25.38 -1.96
CA MET A 121 -2.11 -24.76 -0.64
C MET A 121 -2.91 -23.46 -0.68
N LEU A 122 -3.82 -23.29 0.28
CA LEU A 122 -4.66 -22.09 0.41
C LEU A 122 -4.18 -21.29 1.62
N LEU A 123 -3.61 -20.12 1.36
CA LEU A 123 -3.08 -19.23 2.39
C LEU A 123 -4.01 -18.00 2.50
N PRO A 124 -4.47 -17.63 3.71
CA PRO A 124 -5.15 -16.37 3.90
C PRO A 124 -4.19 -15.20 3.64
N ASP A 125 -4.77 -14.04 3.31
CA ASP A 125 -4.01 -12.81 3.10
C ASP A 125 -3.27 -12.42 4.38
N MET A 126 -2.04 -11.95 4.21
CA MET A 126 -1.22 -11.42 5.31
C MET A 126 -1.24 -9.91 5.27
N THR A 127 -1.27 -9.27 6.43
CA THR A 127 -1.23 -7.80 6.52
C THR A 127 -0.10 -7.33 7.43
N ALA A 128 0.31 -6.09 7.20
CA ALA A 128 1.19 -5.34 8.09
C ALA A 128 0.90 -3.85 8.00
N LYS A 129 1.26 -3.13 9.06
CA LYS A 129 1.23 -1.67 9.10
C LYS A 129 2.63 -1.14 8.82
N LEU A 130 2.75 -0.18 7.90
CA LEU A 130 3.99 0.49 7.57
C LEU A 130 3.84 1.99 7.85
N LYS A 131 4.68 2.51 8.76
CA LYS A 131 4.80 3.93 8.99
C LYS A 131 5.79 4.55 8.00
N LEU A 132 5.38 5.63 7.36
CA LEU A 132 6.18 6.31 6.33
C LEU A 132 6.95 7.46 6.95
N GLU A 133 8.27 7.32 7.09
CA GLU A 133 9.09 8.28 7.82
C GLU A 133 9.88 9.24 6.92
N THR A 134 9.97 8.95 5.63
CA THR A 134 10.79 9.72 4.68
C THR A 134 10.06 9.84 3.34
N ALA A 135 10.11 11.03 2.74
CA ALA A 135 9.57 11.25 1.41
C ALA A 135 10.42 10.57 0.33
N GLY A 136 9.79 10.24 -0.79
CA GLY A 136 10.39 9.54 -1.92
C GLY A 136 9.64 8.27 -2.30
N GLU A 137 10.17 7.53 -3.25
CA GLU A 137 9.57 6.27 -3.70
C GLU A 137 10.04 5.12 -2.81
N ILE A 138 9.09 4.36 -2.27
CA ILE A 138 9.34 3.13 -1.51
C ILE A 138 8.88 1.94 -2.35
N THR A 139 9.78 1.01 -2.60
CA THR A 139 9.44 -0.25 -3.27
C THR A 139 9.20 -1.36 -2.24
N LEU A 140 8.22 -2.20 -2.51
CA LEU A 140 7.86 -3.36 -1.70
C LEU A 140 8.19 -4.63 -2.48
N THR A 141 9.22 -5.36 -2.06
CA THR A 141 9.64 -6.61 -2.71
C THR A 141 9.26 -7.81 -1.84
N PRO A 142 8.45 -8.77 -2.34
CA PRO A 142 8.17 -10.01 -1.62
C PRO A 142 9.45 -10.79 -1.28
N GLY A 143 9.54 -11.29 -0.05
CA GLY A 143 10.66 -12.07 0.46
C GLY A 143 10.27 -13.49 0.86
N ALA A 144 10.93 -14.02 1.89
CA ALA A 144 10.60 -15.33 2.44
C ALA A 144 9.22 -15.32 3.12
N TYR A 145 8.59 -16.49 3.16
CA TYR A 145 7.35 -16.71 3.89
C TYR A 145 7.35 -18.08 4.56
N ASN A 146 6.49 -18.24 5.56
CA ASN A 146 6.36 -19.44 6.34
C ASN A 146 4.90 -19.85 6.44
N ILE A 147 4.65 -21.15 6.30
CA ILE A 147 3.33 -21.75 6.42
C ILE A 147 3.31 -22.56 7.71
N ASN A 148 2.60 -22.08 8.73
CA ASN A 148 2.42 -22.82 9.96
C ASN A 148 1.11 -23.63 9.93
N VAL A 149 1.21 -24.95 10.03
CA VAL A 149 0.06 -25.84 10.20
C VAL A 149 -0.01 -26.26 11.67
N SER A 150 -1.13 -26.00 12.36
CA SER A 150 -1.24 -26.22 13.81
C SER A 150 -1.68 -27.62 14.24
N LYS A 151 -2.19 -28.44 13.31
CA LYS A 151 -2.72 -29.77 13.59
C LYS A 151 -2.17 -30.80 12.60
N PRO A 152 -1.88 -32.04 13.04
CA PRO A 152 -2.03 -32.54 14.41
C PRO A 152 -0.96 -32.01 15.38
N ILE A 153 0.16 -31.53 14.86
CA ILE A 153 1.26 -30.91 15.61
C ILE A 153 1.60 -29.59 14.91
N SER A 154 1.99 -28.56 15.68
CA SER A 154 2.43 -27.30 15.07
C SER A 154 3.73 -27.51 14.30
N THR A 155 3.69 -27.28 13.00
CA THR A 155 4.81 -27.48 12.10
C THR A 155 4.91 -26.32 11.11
N ASP A 156 6.13 -26.05 10.68
CA ASP A 156 6.47 -24.92 9.83
C ASP A 156 7.10 -25.42 8.53
N THR A 157 6.54 -24.97 7.41
CA THR A 157 7.14 -25.09 6.08
C THR A 157 7.69 -23.73 5.70
N LYS A 158 9.02 -23.64 5.59
CA LYS A 158 9.72 -22.39 5.30
C LYS A 158 9.97 -22.26 3.81
N CYS A 159 9.49 -21.19 3.20
CA CYS A 159 9.60 -20.93 1.78
C CYS A 159 10.46 -19.69 1.52
N ALA A 160 11.44 -19.80 0.62
CA ALA A 160 12.35 -18.72 0.27
C ALA A 160 12.50 -18.59 -1.25
N PRO A 161 12.60 -17.35 -1.78
CA PRO A 161 12.93 -17.14 -3.18
C PRO A 161 14.26 -17.80 -3.59
N LYS A 162 14.32 -18.29 -4.81
CA LYS A 162 15.53 -18.88 -5.42
C LYS A 162 16.13 -18.02 -6.53
N GLU A 163 15.61 -16.80 -6.66
CA GLU A 163 16.05 -15.80 -7.61
C GLU A 163 15.84 -14.39 -7.03
N ALA A 164 16.35 -13.38 -7.73
CA ALA A 164 16.09 -11.99 -7.38
C ALA A 164 14.62 -11.65 -7.71
N VAL A 165 13.83 -11.36 -6.68
CA VAL A 165 12.41 -11.01 -6.81
C VAL A 165 12.29 -9.53 -7.19
N GLN A 166 11.43 -9.23 -8.17
CA GLN A 166 11.13 -7.86 -8.57
C GLN A 166 10.21 -7.17 -7.55
N PRO A 167 10.27 -5.84 -7.41
CA PRO A 167 9.30 -5.09 -6.63
C PRO A 167 7.86 -5.41 -7.06
N GLY A 168 7.02 -5.69 -6.08
CA GLY A 168 5.62 -6.03 -6.27
C GLY A 168 4.66 -4.90 -5.98
N ALA A 169 5.12 -3.77 -5.46
CA ALA A 169 4.38 -2.52 -5.37
C ALA A 169 5.36 -1.36 -5.15
N THR A 170 4.95 -0.14 -5.52
CA THR A 170 5.69 1.10 -5.25
C THR A 170 4.74 2.12 -4.66
N ILE A 171 5.18 2.78 -3.58
CA ILE A 171 4.46 3.84 -2.90
C ILE A 171 5.24 5.13 -3.11
N LYS A 172 4.58 6.16 -3.61
CA LYS A 172 5.14 7.51 -3.68
C LYS A 172 4.80 8.27 -2.40
N VAL A 173 5.79 8.50 -1.56
CA VAL A 173 5.65 9.26 -0.32
C VAL A 173 6.00 10.71 -0.59
N THR A 174 5.06 11.61 -0.32
CA THR A 174 5.26 13.06 -0.42
C THR A 174 5.46 13.64 0.98
N GLU A 175 6.12 14.79 1.07
CA GLU A 175 6.21 15.51 2.34
C GLU A 175 4.81 15.79 2.89
N ALA A 176 4.64 15.64 4.21
CA ALA A 176 3.49 16.22 4.88
C ALA A 176 3.57 17.73 4.66
N GLY A 177 2.64 18.29 3.87
CA GLY A 177 2.76 19.68 3.45
C GLY A 177 2.99 20.62 4.64
N SER A 178 4.07 21.41 4.58
CA SER A 178 3.89 22.82 4.90
C SER A 178 2.81 23.31 3.96
N SER A 179 1.66 23.72 4.50
CA SER A 179 0.90 24.71 3.74
C SER A 179 1.91 25.81 3.40
N THR A 180 2.00 26.16 2.13
CA THR A 180 2.55 27.45 1.75
C THR A 180 1.70 28.46 2.51
N GLY A 181 2.20 28.89 3.68
CA GLY A 181 1.68 30.03 4.38
C GLY A 181 1.78 31.17 3.39
N GLY A 182 0.64 31.56 2.83
CA GLY A 182 0.52 32.82 2.12
C GLY A 182 1.06 33.87 3.07
N THR A 183 2.25 34.38 2.78
CA THR A 183 2.78 35.49 3.54
C THR A 183 1.84 36.63 3.30
N THR A 184 1.23 37.07 4.39
CA THR A 184 0.46 38.28 4.50
C THR A 184 1.30 39.45 3.96
N SER A 185 0.94 39.98 2.79
CA SER A 185 1.09 41.42 2.58
C SER A 185 -0.27 42.02 2.90
N GLY A 186 -0.39 42.53 4.11
CA GLY A 186 -1.54 43.34 4.51
C GLY A 186 -1.65 44.54 3.57
N GLY A 187 -2.75 44.61 2.83
CA GLY A 187 -3.22 45.80 2.16
C GLY A 187 -4.68 45.97 2.54
N THR A 188 -4.93 46.74 3.59
CA THR A 188 -6.26 47.05 4.10
C THR A 188 -6.95 48.05 3.16
N ASP A 189 -8.00 47.57 2.51
CA ASP A 189 -9.32 48.18 2.36
C ASP A 189 -9.57 49.44 1.51
N SER A 190 -10.67 49.32 0.77
CA SER A 190 -11.65 50.33 0.36
C SER A 190 -11.38 51.25 -0.82
N GLY A 191 -12.19 51.02 -1.86
CA GLY A 191 -12.35 51.91 -3.02
C GLY A 191 -13.10 53.20 -2.68
N GLY A 192 -13.00 54.16 -3.61
CA GLY A 192 -13.74 55.41 -3.57
C GLY A 192 -13.55 56.21 -4.85
N THR A 193 -14.64 56.43 -5.56
CA THR A 193 -14.73 57.08 -6.87
C THR A 193 -14.73 58.62 -6.78
N THR A 194 -14.22 59.26 -7.84
CA THR A 194 -14.55 60.61 -8.36
C THR A 194 -13.90 61.88 -7.76
N THR A 195 -13.51 62.74 -8.71
CA THR A 195 -13.59 64.23 -8.73
C THR A 195 -12.45 65.06 -8.13
N GLY A 196 -11.71 65.72 -9.03
CA GLY A 196 -11.51 67.18 -9.01
C GLY A 196 -10.34 67.71 -8.18
N GLY A 197 -9.39 68.36 -8.85
CA GLY A 197 -8.37 69.15 -8.20
C GLY A 197 -7.26 69.57 -9.15
N THR A 198 -7.56 70.50 -10.04
CA THR A 198 -6.54 71.35 -10.67
C THR A 198 -5.95 72.24 -9.59
N ASP A 199 -4.63 72.24 -9.43
CA ASP A 199 -3.94 73.49 -9.13
C ASP A 199 -2.56 73.55 -9.78
N SER A 200 -2.27 74.74 -10.28
CA SER A 200 -1.10 75.14 -11.06
C SER A 200 -0.04 75.77 -10.16
N GLY A 201 1.22 75.74 -10.61
CA GLY A 201 2.29 76.64 -10.18
C GLY A 201 3.30 76.00 -9.24
N GLY A 202 4.61 76.24 -9.32
CA GLY A 202 5.45 77.09 -10.16
C GLY A 202 6.91 76.72 -9.82
N THR A 203 7.83 76.63 -10.79
CA THR A 203 8.83 77.66 -11.13
C THR A 203 10.19 77.45 -10.44
N THR A 204 11.22 77.09 -11.25
CA THR A 204 12.68 77.45 -11.22
C THR A 204 13.48 77.31 -9.91
N ASP A 205 14.80 77.12 -9.84
CA ASP A 205 15.95 77.14 -10.75
C ASP A 205 17.12 76.51 -9.95
N GLY A 206 18.17 76.05 -10.64
CA GLY A 206 19.45 75.67 -10.02
C GLY A 206 20.19 74.56 -10.76
#